data_AF-A0A1I5MSM6-F1
#
_entry.id   AF-A0A1I5MSM6-F1
#
_cell.length_a   1.000
_cell.length_b   1.000
_cell.length_c   1.000
_cell.angle_alpha   90.00
_cell.angle_beta   90.00
_cell.angle_gamma   90.00
#
_symmetry.space_group_name_H-M   'P 1'
#
loop_
_entity.id
_entity.type
_entity.pdbx_description
1 polymer ?
#
loop_
_entity_poly.entity_id
_entity_poly.type
_entity_poly.pdbx_seq_one_letter_code
_entity_poly.pdbx_strand_id
1 'polypeptide(L)'
;MELFVPFMLFVLKIVDEQPVHVVLERQAILFESQEECFAAADAMLDEIAREAHMERDDLRHWCLPMPDPSEFEQLIERRDTAKREGK
;
A
#
# COMPACT_ATOMS: atom_id res chain seq x y z
N MET A 1 -15.61 -23.74 -0.52
CA MET A 1 -14.21 -23.30 -0.30
C MET A 1 -14.28 -21.91 0.26
N GLU A 2 -13.68 -21.68 1.41
CA GLU A 2 -13.54 -20.35 1.98
C GLU A 2 -12.56 -19.57 1.10
N LEU A 3 -12.98 -18.41 0.60
CA LEU A 3 -12.15 -17.56 -0.24
C LEU A 3 -11.14 -16.87 0.68
N PHE A 4 -9.88 -17.21 0.49
CA PHE A 4 -8.79 -16.62 1.23
C PHE A 4 -8.44 -15.26 0.62
N VAL A 5 -8.61 -14.18 1.38
CA VAL A 5 -8.30 -12.82 0.93
C VAL A 5 -6.93 -12.40 1.50
N PRO A 6 -5.88 -12.34 0.67
CA PRO A 6 -4.56 -11.98 1.15
C PRO A 6 -4.47 -10.49 1.49
N PHE A 7 -3.50 -10.11 2.31
CA PHE A 7 -3.19 -8.74 2.66
C PHE A 7 -2.03 -8.18 1.82
N MET A 8 -2.15 -6.90 1.47
CA MET A 8 -1.15 -6.11 0.76
C MET A 8 -0.53 -5.10 1.72
N LEU A 9 0.79 -4.99 1.68
CA LEU A 9 1.53 -3.97 2.41
C LEU A 9 1.74 -2.72 1.54
N PHE A 10 1.33 -1.58 2.06
CA PHE A 10 1.62 -0.27 1.51
C PHE A 10 2.54 0.50 2.45
N VAL A 11 3.54 1.19 1.89
CA VAL A 11 4.46 2.05 2.62
C VAL A 11 4.41 3.44 2.00
N LEU A 12 4.07 4.43 2.80
CA LEU A 12 4.15 5.84 2.44
C LEU A 12 5.50 6.38 2.90
N LYS A 13 6.22 6.97 1.95
CA LYS A 13 7.48 7.68 2.16
C LYS A 13 7.20 9.17 2.06
N ILE A 14 7.56 9.92 3.10
CA ILE A 14 7.53 11.39 3.10
C ILE A 14 8.97 11.84 3.00
N VAL A 15 9.39 12.27 1.80
CA VAL A 15 10.73 12.78 1.56
C VAL A 15 10.70 14.30 1.76
N ASP A 16 11.33 14.77 2.84
CA ASP A 16 11.43 16.21 3.19
C ASP A 16 12.50 16.93 2.35
N GLU A 17 12.46 16.74 1.03
CA GLU A 17 13.19 17.53 0.05
C GLU A 17 12.32 18.67 -0.46
N GLN A 18 12.89 19.70 -1.10
CA GLN A 18 12.10 20.76 -1.76
C GLN A 18 12.04 20.53 -3.28
N PRO A 19 10.85 20.29 -3.87
CA PRO A 19 9.53 20.21 -3.23
C PRO A 19 9.30 18.89 -2.48
N VAL A 20 8.46 18.91 -1.44
CA VAL A 20 8.15 17.70 -0.64
C VAL A 20 7.58 16.62 -1.55
N HIS A 21 8.19 15.44 -1.50
CA HIS A 21 7.78 14.30 -2.30
C HIS A 21 7.12 13.25 -1.41
N VAL A 22 5.85 12.98 -1.67
CA VAL A 22 5.07 11.96 -0.98
C VAL A 22 4.83 10.80 -1.94
N VAL A 23 5.33 9.61 -1.61
CA VAL A 23 5.23 8.42 -2.46
C VAL A 23 4.58 7.28 -1.67
N LEU A 24 3.47 6.75 -2.18
CA LEU A 24 2.83 5.55 -1.65
C LEU A 24 3.24 4.36 -2.52
N GLU A 25 4.02 3.44 -1.96
CA GLU A 25 4.50 2.25 -2.64
C GLU A 25 3.75 1.01 -2.14
N ARG A 26 3.30 0.17 -3.07
CA ARG A 26 2.79 -1.16 -2.74
C ARG A 26 3.93 -2.16 -2.81
N GLN A 27 4.15 -2.91 -1.73
CA GLN A 27 5.10 -4.03 -1.75
C GLN A 27 4.57 -5.17 -2.63
N ALA A 28 5.49 -5.93 -3.23
CA ALA A 28 5.13 -7.02 -4.14
C ALA A 28 4.55 -8.24 -3.40
N ILE A 29 4.95 -8.42 -2.14
CA ILE A 29 4.60 -9.56 -1.30
C ILE A 29 3.12 -9.47 -0.88
N LEU A 30 2.45 -10.63 -0.87
CA LEU A 30 1.12 -10.81 -0.33
C LEU A 30 1.22 -11.64 0.95
N PHE A 31 0.40 -11.32 1.94
CA PHE A 31 0.41 -11.95 3.25
C PHE A 31 -0.87 -12.71 3.51
N GLU A 32 -0.77 -13.76 4.30
CA GLU A 32 -1.91 -14.59 4.60
C GLU A 32 -2.82 -13.96 5.66
N SER A 33 -2.24 -13.22 6.59
CA SER A 33 -3.00 -12.51 7.62
C SER A 33 -2.56 -11.06 7.73
N GLN A 34 -3.41 -10.26 8.38
CA GLN A 34 -3.07 -8.89 8.74
C GLN A 34 -1.88 -8.83 9.71
N GLU A 35 -1.80 -9.78 10.65
CA GLU A 35 -0.72 -9.87 11.63
C GLU A 35 0.64 -10.13 10.96
N GLU A 36 0.69 -11.09 10.04
CA GLU A 36 1.90 -11.38 9.26
C GLU A 36 2.34 -10.17 8.43
N CYS A 37 1.39 -9.46 7.82
CA CYS A 37 1.68 -8.26 7.06
C CYS A 37 2.30 -7.16 7.94
N PHE A 38 1.77 -6.92 9.13
CA PHE A 38 2.32 -5.91 10.04
C PHE A 38 3.69 -6.32 10.60
N ALA A 39 3.87 -7.60 10.96
CA ALA A 39 5.17 -8.09 11.40
C ALA A 39 6.25 -7.96 10.31
N ALA A 40 5.88 -8.23 9.05
CA ALA A 40 6.75 -8.01 7.91
C ALA A 40 7.03 -6.52 7.68
N ALA A 41 6.03 -5.65 7.82
CA ALA A 41 6.21 -4.21 7.73
C ALA A 41 7.25 -3.73 8.75
N ASP A 42 7.10 -4.08 10.02
CA ASP A 42 8.04 -3.69 11.07
C ASP A 42 9.49 -4.13 10.78
N ALA A 43 9.68 -5.32 10.20
CA ALA A 43 10.99 -5.81 9.79
C ALA A 43 11.55 -5.10 8.55
N MET A 44 10.69 -4.70 7.60
CA MET A 44 11.08 -4.08 6.33
C MET A 44 11.32 -2.56 6.45
N LEU A 45 10.63 -1.86 7.36
CA LEU A 45 10.67 -0.41 7.45
C LEU A 45 12.08 0.13 7.73
N ASP A 46 12.87 -0.56 8.53
CA ASP A 46 14.25 -0.14 8.84
C ASP A 46 15.15 -0.23 7.59
N GLU A 47 14.97 -1.27 6.77
CA GLU A 47 15.69 -1.43 5.51
C GLU A 47 15.25 -0.39 4.48
N ILE A 48 13.94 -0.16 4.35
CA ILE A 48 13.38 0.87 3.46
C ILE A 48 13.86 2.26 3.86
N ALA A 49 13.85 2.59 5.15
CA ALA A 49 14.34 3.87 5.66
C ALA A 49 15.82 4.08 5.32
N ARG A 50 16.64 3.03 5.53
CA ARG A 50 18.07 3.04 5.22
C ARG A 50 18.33 3.24 3.72
N GLU A 51 17.62 2.53 2.85
CA GLU A 51 17.78 2.66 1.39
C GLU A 51 17.30 4.01 0.85
N ALA A 52 16.25 4.56 1.44
CA ALA A 52 15.70 5.86 1.07
C ALA A 52 16.38 7.03 1.79
N HIS A 53 17.43 6.78 2.60
CA HIS A 53 18.15 7.79 3.38
C HIS A 53 17.24 8.68 4.23
N MET A 54 16.27 8.07 4.92
CA MET A 54 15.27 8.77 5.73
C MET A 54 15.13 8.16 7.13
N GLU A 55 14.51 8.90 8.04
CA GLU A 55 14.19 8.39 9.37
C GLU A 55 12.98 7.44 9.29
N ARG A 56 13.01 6.40 10.13
CA ARG A 56 11.91 5.43 10.24
C ARG A 56 10.57 6.11 10.56
N ASP A 57 10.60 7.19 11.34
CA ASP A 57 9.41 7.92 11.79
C ASP A 57 8.71 8.71 10.67
N ASP A 58 9.41 8.93 9.55
CA ASP A 58 8.86 9.56 8.33
C ASP A 58 8.13 8.54 7.45
N LEU A 59 8.20 7.25 7.81
CA LEU A 59 7.45 6.19 7.15
C LEU A 59 6.10 5.96 7.83
N ARG A 60 5.11 5.66 7.00
CA ARG A 60 3.80 5.15 7.45
C ARG A 60 3.49 3.89 6.65
N HIS A 61 2.80 2.95 7.27
CA HIS A 61 2.45 1.70 6.59
C HIS A 61 0.99 1.30 6.85
N TRP A 62 0.43 0.55 5.90
CA TRP A 62 -0.90 -0.02 6.01
C TRP A 62 -0.89 -1.44 5.45
N CYS A 63 -1.56 -2.33 6.17
CA CYS A 63 -1.88 -3.67 5.72
C CYS A 63 -3.36 -3.73 5.35
N LEU A 64 -3.64 -3.74 4.05
CA LEU A 64 -5.00 -3.71 3.51
C LEU A 64 -5.33 -5.04 2.83
N PRO A 65 -6.55 -5.58 3.00
CA PRO A 65 -6.95 -6.77 2.26
C PRO A 65 -6.96 -6.47 0.76
N MET A 66 -6.59 -7.46 -0.04
CA MET A 66 -6.79 -7.42 -1.48
C MET A 66 -8.28 -7.32 -1.77
N PRO A 67 -8.72 -6.41 -2.65
CA PRO A 67 -10.13 -6.36 -3.04
C PRO A 67 -10.56 -7.71 -3.60
N ASP A 68 -11.75 -8.15 -3.24
CA ASP A 68 -12.32 -9.32 -3.91
C ASP A 68 -12.60 -9.00 -5.40
N PRO A 69 -12.81 -10.02 -6.26
CA PRO A 69 -13.04 -9.78 -7.69
C PRO A 69 -14.20 -8.81 -7.97
N SER A 70 -15.29 -8.89 -7.19
CA SER A 70 -16.47 -8.03 -7.39
C SER A 70 -16.23 -6.59 -6.93
N GLU A 71 -15.47 -6.41 -5.84
CA GLU A 71 -15.02 -5.10 -5.38
C GLU A 71 -14.06 -4.48 -6.39
N PHE A 72 -13.15 -5.28 -6.95
CA PHE A 72 -12.22 -4.83 -7.97
C PHE A 72 -12.94 -4.38 -9.24
N GLU A 73 -13.91 -5.16 -9.74
CA GLU A 73 -14.76 -4.78 -10.88
C GLU A 73 -15.46 -3.44 -10.63
N GLN A 74 -16.08 -3.27 -9.46
CA GLN A 74 -16.74 -2.00 -9.08
C GLN A 74 -15.76 -0.82 -9.03
N LEU A 75 -14.54 -1.01 -8.51
CA LEU A 75 -13.53 0.05 -8.47
C LEU A 75 -13.13 0.51 -9.88
N ILE A 76 -12.99 -0.43 -10.82
CA ILE A 76 -12.69 -0.12 -12.23
C ILE A 76 -13.85 0.60 -12.90
N GLU A 77 -15.08 0.13 -12.73
CA GLU A 77 -16.27 0.76 -13.30
C GLU A 77 -16.45 2.20 -12.79
N ARG A 78 -16.26 2.43 -11.48
CA ARG A 78 -16.33 3.78 -10.89
C ARG A 78 -15.26 4.70 -11.47
N ARG A 79 -14.02 4.22 -11.60
CA ARG A 79 -12.92 5.00 -12.21
C ARG A 79 -13.24 5.38 -13.65
N ASP A 80 -13.73 4.43 -14.44
CA ASP A 80 -14.00 4.64 -15.86
C ASP A 80 -15.22 5.55 -16.08
N THR A 81 -16.21 5.49 -15.18
CA THR A 81 -17.34 6.44 -15.14
C THR A 81 -16.87 7.84 -14.77
N ALA A 82 -16.05 7.99 -13.72
CA ALA A 82 -15.49 9.27 -13.31
C ALA A 82 -14.65 9.93 -14.42
N LYS A 83 -13.90 9.15 -15.21
CA LYS A 83 -13.17 9.64 -16.39
C LYS A 83 -14.07 10.12 -17.53
N ARG A 84 -15.30 9.61 -17.62
CA ARG A 84 -16.28 10.01 -18.65
C ARG A 84 -17.06 11.25 -18.24
N GLU A 85 -17.27 11.44 -16.93
CA GLU A 85 -18.02 12.57 -16.36
C GLU A 85 -17.13 13.77 -16.01
N GLY A 86 -15.85 13.54 -15.74
CA GLY A 86 -14.82 14.56 -15.59
C GLY A 86 -14.26 15.01 -16.94
N LYS A 87 -14.82 16.11 -17.46
CA LYS A 87 -14.29 16.87 -18.61
C LYS A 87 -12.98 17.57 -18.26
#